data_AF-A0A224YJT1-F1
#
_entry.id   AF-A0A224YJT1-F1
#
_cell.length_a   1.000
_cell.length_b   1.000
_cell.length_c   1.000
_cell.angle_alpha   90.00
_cell.angle_beta   90.00
_cell.angle_gamma   90.00
#
_symmetry.space_group_name_H-M   'P 1'
#
loop_
_entity.id
_entity.type
_entity.pdbx_description
1 polymer ?
#
loop_
_entity_poly.entity_id
_entity_poly.type
_entity_poly.pdbx_seq_one_letter_code
_entity_poly.pdbx_strand_id
1 'polypeptide(L)'
;MADKFIFVTSTKDLHVVETVDTSHIQDSIYHDTHYQSSVVVRQKDGNVEVEGIINDNLRIRPLPEAERSAKGQMLHKIFEVDRKNEKIIKAEQQMQNLRNGYNHTNAYMATNGNEGSDRLQERASSRDQFPVELHIVSDKKHQNDYKTNEELITYMAVTTNAANLRYLDMANPRIKFILVGVTRIKDHDFAGNR
;
A
#
# COMPACT_ATOMS: atom_id res chain seq x y z
N MET A 1 10.52 -3.63 -3.66
CA MET A 1 10.69 -2.31 -3.00
C MET A 1 11.71 -1.51 -3.78
N ALA A 2 12.00 -0.26 -3.41
CA ALA A 2 13.17 0.43 -3.94
C ALA A 2 14.44 0.05 -3.17
N ASP A 3 15.58 0.00 -3.86
CA ASP A 3 16.88 -0.32 -3.26
C ASP A 3 17.32 0.74 -2.23
N LYS A 4 17.04 2.02 -2.53
CA LYS A 4 17.22 3.13 -1.60
C LYS A 4 15.88 3.46 -0.95
N PHE A 5 15.60 2.80 0.17
CA PHE A 5 14.39 3.04 0.95
C PHE A 5 14.60 4.14 2.00
N ILE A 6 13.70 5.11 2.04
CA ILE A 6 13.75 6.21 3.01
C ILE A 6 12.71 6.01 4.10
N PHE A 7 13.15 6.02 5.36
CA PHE A 7 12.26 6.07 6.51
C PHE A 7 12.35 7.43 7.18
N VAL A 8 11.20 8.05 7.46
CA VAL A 8 11.13 9.33 8.14
C VAL A 8 10.38 9.16 9.45
N THR A 9 10.99 9.54 10.56
CA THR A 9 10.29 9.70 11.84
C THR A 9 10.02 11.17 12.07
N SER A 10 8.74 11.53 12.18
CA SER A 10 8.30 12.92 12.39
C SER A 10 7.58 13.06 13.74
N THR A 11 8.01 14.05 14.52
CA THR A 11 7.32 14.61 15.68
C THR A 11 6.98 16.07 15.39
N LYS A 12 6.36 16.78 16.33
CA LYS A 12 6.11 18.23 16.21
C LYS A 12 7.39 19.06 16.02
N ASP A 13 8.48 18.62 16.65
CA ASP A 13 9.71 19.41 16.76
C ASP A 13 10.89 18.81 15.97
N LEU A 14 10.75 17.58 15.45
CA LEU A 14 11.84 16.84 14.86
C LEU A 14 11.40 16.02 13.65
N HIS A 15 12.22 16.06 12.60
CA HIS A 15 12.13 15.17 11.45
C HIS A 15 13.48 14.44 11.29
N VAL A 16 13.50 13.14 11.57
CA VAL A 16 14.67 12.29 11.36
C VAL A 16 14.48 11.50 10.07
N VAL A 17 15.46 11.57 9.18
CA VAL A 17 15.46 10.85 7.91
C VAL A 17 16.57 9.80 7.94
N GLU A 18 16.20 8.57 7.64
CA GLU A 18 17.09 7.40 7.66
C GLU A 18 17.00 6.68 6.30
N THR A 19 18.12 6.15 5.82
CA THR A 19 18.10 5.17 4.73
C THR A 19 18.12 3.78 5.36
N VAL A 20 17.19 2.92 4.96
CA VAL A 20 17.03 1.58 5.53
C VAL A 20 17.36 0.54 4.47
N ASP A 21 18.19 -0.44 4.81
CA ASP A 21 18.36 -1.63 3.99
C ASP A 21 17.15 -2.56 4.19
N THR A 22 16.42 -2.81 3.11
CA THR A 22 15.17 -3.58 3.13
C THR A 22 15.31 -4.93 2.44
N SER A 23 16.54 -5.37 2.11
CA SER A 23 16.80 -6.63 1.41
C SER A 23 16.22 -7.83 2.18
N HIS A 24 16.47 -7.90 3.50
CA HIS A 24 15.91 -8.95 4.37
C HIS A 24 14.37 -8.95 4.44
N ILE A 25 13.74 -7.78 4.31
CA ILE A 25 12.27 -7.68 4.24
C ILE A 25 11.79 -8.25 2.90
N GLN A 26 12.47 -7.90 1.81
CA GLN A 26 12.12 -8.41 0.47
C GLN A 26 12.26 -9.94 0.39
N ASP A 27 13.33 -10.49 0.97
CA ASP A 27 13.60 -11.94 0.97
C ASP A 27 12.63 -12.74 1.85
N SER A 28 11.93 -12.09 2.77
CA SER A 28 10.94 -12.73 3.66
C SER A 28 9.51 -12.68 3.13
N ILE A 29 9.24 -11.98 2.02
CA ILE A 29 7.89 -11.86 1.44
C ILE A 29 7.67 -12.93 0.36
N TYR A 30 6.63 -13.73 0.57
CA TYR A 30 6.17 -14.76 -0.36
C TYR A 30 4.82 -14.36 -0.95
N HIS A 31 4.55 -14.79 -2.18
CA HIS A 31 3.29 -14.50 -2.85
C HIS A 31 2.79 -15.67 -3.69
N ASP A 32 1.47 -15.70 -3.88
CA ASP A 32 0.77 -16.60 -4.78
C ASP A 32 -0.06 -15.76 -5.76
N THR A 33 0.17 -15.92 -7.06
CA THR A 33 -0.51 -15.13 -8.09
C THR A 33 -1.94 -15.59 -8.35
N HIS A 34 -2.27 -16.85 -8.05
CA HIS A 34 -3.60 -17.42 -8.27
C HIS A 34 -4.59 -16.91 -7.22
N TYR A 35 -4.21 -16.93 -5.95
CA TYR A 35 -4.99 -16.41 -4.84
C TYR A 35 -4.70 -14.93 -4.51
N GLN A 36 -3.74 -14.33 -5.22
CA GLN A 36 -3.26 -12.96 -4.98
C GLN A 36 -2.80 -12.77 -3.51
N SER A 37 -2.19 -13.81 -2.96
CA SER A 37 -1.69 -13.83 -1.59
C SER A 37 -0.35 -13.11 -1.48
N SER A 38 -0.13 -12.43 -0.38
CA SER A 38 1.14 -11.77 -0.03
C SER A 38 1.34 -11.91 1.47
N VAL A 39 2.37 -12.67 1.86
CA VAL A 39 2.65 -12.97 3.26
C VAL A 39 4.12 -12.75 3.57
N VAL A 40 4.43 -12.34 4.79
CA VAL A 40 5.78 -12.41 5.32
C VAL A 40 5.94 -13.71 6.10
N VAL A 41 7.07 -14.39 5.91
CA VAL A 41 7.45 -15.60 6.65
C VAL A 41 8.74 -15.31 7.39
N ARG A 42 8.72 -15.46 8.72
CA ARG A 42 9.88 -15.26 9.60
C ARG A 42 10.17 -16.53 10.38
N GLN A 43 11.45 -16.84 10.56
CA GLN A 43 11.88 -17.89 11.47
C GLN A 43 12.48 -17.27 12.72
N LYS A 44 11.91 -17.57 13.88
CA LYS A 44 12.34 -17.00 15.16
C LYS A 44 12.21 -18.04 16.26
N ASP A 45 13.28 -18.24 17.04
CA ASP A 45 13.29 -19.16 18.19
C ASP A 45 12.81 -20.59 17.84
N GLY A 46 13.15 -21.08 16.63
CA GLY A 46 12.72 -22.38 16.11
C GLY A 46 11.26 -22.45 15.62
N ASN A 47 10.53 -21.33 15.66
CA ASN A 47 9.17 -21.21 15.15
C ASN A 47 9.11 -20.54 13.77
N VAL A 48 8.09 -20.90 13.01
CA VAL A 48 7.73 -20.22 11.77
C VAL A 48 6.54 -19.30 12.04
N GLU A 49 6.74 -18.01 11.84
CA GLU A 49 5.71 -16.97 11.93
C GLU A 49 5.28 -16.58 10.53
N VAL A 50 3.97 -16.56 10.29
CA VAL A 50 3.39 -16.20 8.99
C VAL A 50 2.33 -15.15 9.23
N GLU A 51 2.45 -14.03 8.54
CA GLU A 51 1.54 -12.89 8.66
C GLU A 51 1.28 -12.28 7.29
N GLY A 52 0.04 -11.87 7.03
CA GLY A 52 -0.28 -11.12 5.81
C GLY A 52 -1.65 -11.41 5.23
N ILE A 53 -1.71 -11.32 3.90
CA ILE A 53 -2.93 -11.34 3.09
C ILE A 53 -3.01 -12.69 2.37
N ILE A 54 -4.06 -13.47 2.66
CA ILE A 54 -4.31 -14.73 1.96
C ILE A 54 -5.05 -14.46 0.66
N ASN A 55 -6.11 -13.65 0.69
CA ASN A 55 -6.89 -13.31 -0.49
C ASN A 55 -7.63 -11.98 -0.25
N ASP A 56 -8.74 -11.77 -0.94
CA ASP A 56 -9.55 -10.58 -0.83
C ASP A 56 -10.12 -10.32 0.58
N ASN A 57 -10.60 -11.36 1.29
CA ASN A 57 -11.24 -11.22 2.61
C ASN A 57 -10.51 -11.93 3.76
N LEU A 58 -9.55 -12.81 3.51
CA LEU A 58 -8.83 -13.56 4.55
C LEU A 58 -7.45 -13.00 4.83
N ARG A 59 -7.09 -12.99 6.12
CA ARG A 59 -5.77 -12.62 6.64
C ARG A 59 -5.26 -13.72 7.55
N ILE A 60 -3.94 -13.77 7.72
CA ILE A 60 -3.25 -14.68 8.64
C ILE A 60 -2.35 -13.90 9.58
N ARG A 61 -2.24 -14.34 10.83
CA ARG A 61 -1.28 -13.80 11.80
C ARG A 61 -0.86 -14.86 12.83
N PRO A 62 0.34 -14.76 13.42
CA PRO A 62 0.74 -15.60 14.54
C PRO A 62 -0.06 -15.28 15.82
N LEU A 63 -0.16 -16.25 16.72
CA LEU A 63 -0.76 -16.15 18.05
C LEU A 63 0.28 -16.51 19.13
N PRO A 64 1.17 -15.57 19.52
CA PRO A 64 2.27 -15.87 20.46
C PRO A 64 1.78 -16.18 21.89
N GLU A 65 0.60 -15.68 22.27
CA GLU A 65 0.01 -15.84 23.60
C GLU A 65 -0.94 -17.05 23.72
N ALA A 66 -1.14 -17.81 22.63
CA ALA A 66 -1.94 -19.02 22.67
C ALA A 66 -1.17 -20.17 23.32
N GLU A 67 -1.89 -21.13 23.93
CA GLU A 67 -1.29 -22.37 24.39
C GLU A 67 -0.52 -23.02 23.25
N ARG A 68 0.77 -23.27 23.48
CA ARG A 68 1.62 -23.92 22.48
C ARG A 68 1.09 -25.32 22.22
N SER A 69 1.13 -25.74 20.96
CA SER A 69 0.86 -27.14 20.63
C SER A 69 1.76 -28.07 21.46
N ALA A 70 1.36 -29.33 21.63
CA ALA A 70 2.16 -30.33 22.33
C ALA A 70 3.58 -30.51 21.75
N LYS A 71 3.81 -30.06 20.50
CA LYS A 71 5.11 -30.08 19.80
C LYS A 71 5.84 -28.73 19.81
N GLY A 72 5.32 -27.72 20.53
CA GLY A 72 5.93 -26.39 20.66
C GLY A 72 5.76 -25.46 19.46
N GLN A 73 5.04 -25.89 18.41
CA GLN A 73 4.81 -25.11 17.19
C GLN A 73 3.92 -23.89 17.45
N MET A 74 4.26 -22.77 16.80
CA MET A 74 3.47 -21.53 16.76
C MET A 74 2.09 -21.77 16.14
N LEU A 75 1.05 -21.26 16.81
CA LEU A 75 -0.31 -21.27 16.27
C LEU A 75 -0.54 -20.01 15.43
N HIS A 76 -1.31 -20.14 14.35
CA HIS A 76 -1.73 -19.03 13.49
C HIS A 76 -3.25 -18.92 13.48
N LYS A 77 -3.74 -17.70 13.37
CA LYS A 77 -5.17 -17.42 13.15
C LYS A 77 -5.38 -16.97 11.72
N ILE A 78 -6.24 -17.68 11.00
CA ILE A 78 -6.86 -17.17 9.78
C ILE A 78 -8.17 -16.49 10.18
N PHE A 79 -8.39 -15.27 9.69
CA PHE A 79 -9.58 -14.49 10.02
C PHE A 79 -10.04 -13.65 8.84
N GLU A 80 -11.33 -13.36 8.82
CA GLU A 80 -11.96 -12.55 7.80
C GLU A 80 -11.87 -11.05 8.14
N VAL A 81 -11.72 -10.22 7.10
CA VAL A 81 -11.80 -8.77 7.16
C VAL A 81 -12.85 -8.27 6.20
N ASP A 82 -13.64 -7.28 6.63
CA ASP A 82 -14.74 -6.74 5.84
C ASP A 82 -14.25 -6.18 4.50
N ARG A 83 -14.81 -6.72 3.41
CA ARG A 83 -14.72 -6.11 2.09
C ARG A 83 -15.59 -4.86 2.13
N LYS A 84 -14.99 -3.67 2.24
CA LYS A 84 -15.72 -2.39 2.13
C LYS A 84 -16.20 -2.13 0.69
N ASN A 85 -16.88 -3.08 0.07
CA ASN A 85 -17.44 -2.98 -1.28
C ASN A 85 -18.45 -1.82 -1.36
N GLU A 86 -19.21 -1.54 -0.31
CA GLU A 86 -20.19 -0.44 -0.28
C GLU A 86 -19.58 0.97 -0.29
N LYS A 87 -18.33 1.14 0.19
CA LYS A 87 -17.68 2.45 0.24
C LYS A 87 -16.90 2.78 -1.03
N ILE A 88 -16.44 1.76 -1.75
CA ILE A 88 -15.75 1.92 -3.05
C ILE A 88 -16.73 2.49 -4.09
N ILE A 89 -17.96 1.96 -4.16
CA ILE A 89 -19.02 2.52 -5.04
C ILE A 89 -19.27 3.99 -4.72
N LYS A 90 -19.31 4.38 -3.43
CA LYS A 90 -19.52 5.78 -3.03
C LYS A 90 -18.31 6.68 -3.33
N ALA A 91 -17.09 6.17 -3.20
CA ALA A 91 -15.86 6.89 -3.54
C ALA A 91 -15.72 7.10 -5.06
N GLU A 92 -16.06 6.09 -5.87
CA GLU A 92 -16.13 6.21 -7.32
C GLU A 92 -17.20 7.20 -7.76
N GLN A 93 -18.39 7.18 -7.14
CA GLN A 93 -19.44 8.17 -7.37
C GLN A 93 -18.99 9.59 -6.99
N GLN A 94 -18.28 9.77 -5.88
CA GLN A 94 -17.71 11.06 -5.48
C GLN A 94 -16.60 11.53 -6.45
N MET A 95 -15.75 10.62 -6.92
CA MET A 95 -14.72 10.93 -7.94
C MET A 95 -15.32 11.23 -9.31
N GLN A 96 -16.42 10.58 -9.70
CA GLN A 96 -17.20 10.91 -10.90
C GLN A 96 -17.83 12.30 -10.79
N ASN A 97 -18.37 12.66 -9.62
CA ASN A 97 -18.92 14.00 -9.38
C ASN A 97 -17.84 15.09 -9.43
N LEU A 98 -16.63 14.82 -8.93
CA LEU A 98 -15.48 15.73 -9.06
C LEU A 98 -15.02 15.87 -10.53
N ARG A 99 -15.00 14.77 -11.31
CA ARG A 99 -14.74 14.82 -12.76
C ARG A 99 -15.82 15.60 -13.52
N ASN A 100 -17.09 15.43 -13.17
CA ASN A 100 -18.19 16.16 -13.80
C ASN A 100 -18.19 17.65 -13.45
N GLY A 101 -17.72 18.03 -12.24
CA GLY A 101 -17.51 19.43 -11.86
C GLY A 101 -16.43 20.12 -12.68
N TYR A 102 -15.37 19.41 -13.07
CA TYR A 102 -14.31 19.92 -13.96
C TYR A 102 -14.74 20.00 -15.43
N ASN A 103 -15.70 19.18 -15.86
CA ASN A 103 -16.21 19.22 -17.23
C ASN A 103 -17.20 20.37 -17.48
N HIS A 104 -17.72 21.01 -16.43
CA HIS A 104 -18.70 22.09 -16.56
C HIS A 104 -18.09 23.49 -16.72
N THR A 105 -16.78 23.67 -16.53
CA THR A 105 -16.11 24.97 -16.73
C THR A 105 -15.55 25.16 -18.15
N ASN A 106 -15.47 24.11 -18.97
CA ASN A 106 -14.94 24.19 -20.35
C ASN A 106 -16.01 24.40 -21.43
N ALA A 107 -17.30 24.50 -21.08
CA ALA A 107 -18.38 24.70 -22.05
C ALA A 107 -18.63 26.18 -22.44
N TYR A 108 -17.88 27.14 -21.88
CA TYR A 108 -18.12 28.58 -22.08
C TYR A 108 -17.06 29.30 -22.92
N MET A 109 -16.18 28.59 -23.64
CA MET A 109 -15.24 29.22 -24.58
C MET A 109 -15.07 28.39 -25.87
N ALA A 110 -16.18 28.12 -26.55
CA ALA A 110 -16.18 27.63 -27.92
C ALA A 110 -16.58 28.77 -28.87
N THR A 111 -15.76 29.83 -28.93
CA THR A 111 -15.89 30.86 -29.96
C THR A 111 -14.51 31.36 -30.42
N ASN A 112 -14.19 31.00 -31.66
CA ASN A 112 -13.32 31.70 -32.60
C ASN A 112 -11.85 31.94 -32.21
N GLY A 113 -10.95 31.16 -32.81
CA GLY A 113 -9.52 31.44 -32.82
C GLY A 113 -8.75 30.51 -33.75
N ASN A 114 -8.20 31.10 -34.82
CA ASN A 114 -7.39 30.48 -35.86
C ASN A 114 -6.17 29.70 -35.35
N GLU A 115 -5.86 28.61 -36.07
CA GLU A 115 -4.52 28.11 -36.41
C GLU A 115 -3.38 28.32 -35.39
N GLY A 116 -3.24 27.32 -34.52
CA GLY A 116 -1.98 26.93 -33.91
C GLY A 116 -2.14 25.48 -33.49
N SER A 117 -1.56 24.55 -34.25
CA SER A 117 -1.64 23.12 -33.95
C SER A 117 -0.76 22.78 -32.74
N ASP A 118 -1.09 23.31 -31.57
CA ASP A 118 -0.75 22.67 -30.30
C ASP A 118 -1.66 21.45 -30.19
N ARG A 119 -1.35 20.43 -30.99
CA ARG A 119 -1.76 19.07 -30.69
C ARG A 119 -1.36 18.89 -29.24
N LEU A 120 -2.35 18.76 -28.34
CA LEU A 120 -2.15 18.21 -27.01
C LEU A 120 -1.44 16.90 -27.26
N GLN A 121 -0.12 16.94 -27.19
CA GLN A 121 0.72 15.81 -27.51
C GLN A 121 0.39 14.85 -26.40
N GLU A 122 -0.36 13.83 -26.77
CA GLU A 122 -0.78 12.77 -25.89
C GLU A 122 0.48 12.33 -25.18
N ARG A 123 0.65 12.74 -23.92
CA ARG A 123 1.77 12.30 -23.07
C ARG A 123 1.55 10.84 -22.66
N ALA A 124 0.85 10.07 -23.49
CA ALA A 124 0.97 8.63 -23.57
C ALA A 124 2.42 8.34 -23.97
N SER A 125 3.29 8.44 -22.98
CA SER A 125 4.53 7.70 -23.02
C SER A 125 4.11 6.28 -23.40
N SER A 126 4.61 5.78 -24.53
CA SER A 126 4.43 4.43 -25.07
C SER A 126 4.98 3.34 -24.16
N ARG A 127 4.96 3.58 -22.85
CA ARG A 127 5.47 2.68 -21.84
C ARG A 127 4.35 1.72 -21.51
N ASP A 128 4.55 0.49 -21.96
CA ASP A 128 3.74 -0.65 -21.53
C ASP A 128 3.70 -0.80 -20.00
N GLN A 129 4.68 -0.23 -19.27
CA GLN A 129 4.73 -0.23 -17.82
C GLN A 129 4.69 1.20 -17.25
N PHE A 130 3.76 1.42 -16.32
CA PHE A 130 3.59 2.64 -15.55
C PHE A 130 4.04 2.40 -14.09
N PRO A 131 5.28 2.75 -13.72
CA PRO A 131 5.75 2.63 -12.34
C PRO A 131 5.13 3.73 -11.48
N VAL A 132 4.70 3.35 -10.27
CA VAL A 132 4.14 4.27 -9.27
C VAL A 132 5.00 4.18 -8.01
N GLU A 133 5.76 5.22 -7.74
CA GLU A 133 6.53 5.33 -6.51
C GLU A 133 5.60 5.72 -5.35
N LEU A 134 5.62 4.93 -4.29
CA LEU A 134 4.78 5.10 -3.11
C LEU A 134 5.64 5.48 -1.90
N HIS A 135 5.43 6.69 -1.39
CA HIS A 135 5.86 7.08 -0.05
C HIS A 135 4.63 7.13 0.85
N ILE A 136 4.55 6.23 1.83
CA ILE A 136 3.35 6.08 2.67
C ILE A 136 3.55 6.83 3.99
N VAL A 137 2.54 7.60 4.41
CA VAL A 137 2.54 8.27 5.71
C VAL A 137 1.62 7.51 6.67
N SER A 138 2.16 7.09 7.80
CA SER A 138 1.45 6.43 8.89
C SER A 138 1.31 7.39 10.07
N ASP A 139 0.08 7.58 10.54
CA ASP A 139 -0.21 8.39 11.73
C ASP A 139 -0.04 7.59 13.02
N LYS A 140 -0.23 8.28 14.15
CA LYS A 140 -0.09 7.71 15.49
C LYS A 140 -1.07 6.56 15.71
N LYS A 141 -2.32 6.70 15.29
CA LYS A 141 -3.33 5.64 15.40
C LYS A 141 -3.02 4.41 14.56
N HIS A 142 -2.68 4.59 13.28
CA HIS A 142 -2.37 3.47 12.39
C HIS A 142 -1.12 2.71 12.84
N GLN A 143 -0.10 3.42 13.35
CA GLN A 143 1.16 2.77 13.70
C GLN A 143 1.20 2.14 15.10
N ASN A 144 0.13 2.26 15.88
CA ASN A 144 0.11 1.92 17.30
C ASN A 144 0.53 0.46 17.59
N ASP A 145 0.24 -0.44 16.64
CA ASP A 145 0.51 -1.87 16.80
C ASP A 145 1.94 -2.27 16.35
N TYR A 146 2.73 -1.34 15.78
CA TYR A 146 4.08 -1.60 15.29
C TYR A 146 5.14 -0.98 16.21
N LYS A 147 5.85 -1.84 16.93
CA LYS A 147 6.87 -1.48 17.91
C LYS A 147 8.15 -0.99 17.25
N THR A 148 8.48 -1.54 16.07
CA THR A 148 9.70 -1.18 15.32
C THR A 148 9.37 -0.55 13.96
N ASN A 149 10.34 0.18 13.40
CA ASN A 149 10.23 0.68 12.03
C ASN A 149 10.14 -0.47 11.02
N GLU A 150 10.92 -1.53 11.24
CA GLU A 150 10.94 -2.74 10.39
C GLU A 150 9.58 -3.43 10.32
N GLU A 151 8.87 -3.57 11.45
CA GLU A 151 7.52 -4.14 11.47
C GLU A 151 6.54 -3.33 10.60
N LEU A 152 6.58 -2.00 10.72
CA LEU A 152 5.75 -1.09 9.91
C LEU A 152 6.14 -1.13 8.43
N ILE A 153 7.44 -1.11 8.11
CA ILE A 153 7.93 -1.22 6.73
C ILE A 153 7.48 -2.55 6.12
N THR A 154 7.61 -3.65 6.87
CA THR A 154 7.20 -4.98 6.39
C THR A 154 5.71 -5.04 6.10
N TYR A 155 4.86 -4.49 6.98
CA TYR A 155 3.43 -4.40 6.73
C TYR A 155 3.11 -3.61 5.44
N MET A 156 3.78 -2.47 5.23
CA MET A 156 3.62 -1.67 4.01
C MET A 156 4.13 -2.39 2.77
N ALA A 157 5.19 -3.16 2.89
CA ALA A 157 5.76 -3.96 1.80
C ALA A 157 4.81 -5.10 1.40
N VAL A 158 4.30 -5.87 2.36
CA VAL A 158 3.30 -6.93 2.14
C VAL A 158 2.04 -6.35 1.49
N THR A 159 1.57 -5.20 1.97
CA THR A 159 0.39 -4.51 1.43
C THR A 159 0.62 -4.02 0.00
N THR A 160 1.78 -3.41 -0.28
CA THR A 160 2.15 -2.93 -1.61
C THR A 160 2.30 -4.10 -2.59
N ASN A 161 2.89 -5.21 -2.16
CA ASN A 161 2.97 -6.43 -2.97
C ASN A 161 1.58 -7.00 -3.27
N ALA A 162 0.69 -7.03 -2.28
CA ALA A 162 -0.70 -7.45 -2.49
C ALA A 162 -1.48 -6.51 -3.44
N ALA A 163 -1.14 -5.22 -3.48
CA ALA A 163 -1.67 -4.28 -4.47
C ALA A 163 -1.15 -4.64 -5.88
N ASN A 164 0.16 -4.89 -6.04
CA ASN A 164 0.71 -5.34 -7.32
C ASN A 164 0.02 -6.60 -7.86
N LEU A 165 -0.29 -7.57 -7.00
CA LEU A 165 -1.00 -8.79 -7.40
C LEU A 165 -2.43 -8.54 -7.90
N ARG A 166 -3.12 -7.51 -7.38
CA ARG A 166 -4.46 -7.10 -7.84
C ARG A 166 -4.44 -6.40 -9.21
N TYR A 167 -3.32 -5.79 -9.56
CA TYR A 167 -3.12 -5.13 -10.84
C TYR A 167 -2.41 -6.02 -11.87
N LEU A 168 -2.18 -7.30 -11.56
CA LEU A 168 -1.43 -8.22 -12.41
C LEU A 168 -2.06 -8.38 -13.80
N ASP A 169 -3.40 -8.37 -13.89
CA ASP A 169 -4.15 -8.53 -15.14
C ASP A 169 -4.29 -7.23 -15.94
N MET A 170 -3.81 -6.10 -15.41
CA MET A 170 -3.87 -4.82 -16.10
C MET A 170 -2.76 -4.73 -17.15
N ALA A 171 -3.14 -4.74 -18.43
CA ALA A 171 -2.17 -4.80 -19.53
C ALA A 171 -1.78 -3.43 -20.13
N ASN A 172 -2.69 -2.45 -20.12
CA ASN A 172 -2.52 -1.20 -20.86
C ASN A 172 -3.06 0.02 -20.08
N PRO A 173 -2.22 0.67 -19.26
CA PRO A 173 -0.82 0.32 -18.96
C PRO A 173 -0.67 -0.80 -17.91
N ARG A 174 0.45 -1.52 -17.90
CA ARG A 174 0.83 -2.37 -16.77
C ARG A 174 1.28 -1.52 -15.60
N ILE A 175 0.53 -1.53 -14.49
CA ILE A 175 0.88 -0.74 -13.30
C ILE A 175 1.83 -1.53 -12.41
N LYS A 176 2.90 -0.88 -11.92
CA LYS A 176 3.79 -1.45 -10.90
C LYS A 176 4.02 -0.46 -9.77
N PHE A 177 3.51 -0.77 -8.59
CA PHE A 177 3.77 -0.01 -7.38
C PHE A 177 5.14 -0.36 -6.81
N ILE A 178 5.90 0.67 -6.47
CA ILE A 178 7.24 0.59 -5.88
C ILE A 178 7.20 1.36 -4.57
N LEU A 179 7.25 0.65 -3.44
CA LEU A 179 7.37 1.30 -2.14
C LEU A 179 8.79 1.90 -2.00
N VAL A 180 8.87 3.23 -1.93
CA VAL A 180 10.13 4.00 -1.85
C VAL A 180 10.41 4.53 -0.45
N GLY A 181 9.38 4.66 0.39
CA GLY A 181 9.57 5.15 1.74
C GLY A 181 8.33 5.11 2.61
N VAL A 182 8.56 5.28 3.91
CA VAL A 182 7.51 5.39 4.93
C VAL A 182 7.82 6.56 5.87
N THR A 183 6.83 7.40 6.13
CA THR A 183 6.88 8.42 7.19
C THR A 183 6.02 7.96 8.37
N ARG A 184 6.62 7.83 9.54
CA ARG A 184 5.98 7.57 10.83
C ARG A 184 5.79 8.90 11.57
N ILE A 185 4.54 9.37 11.69
CA ILE A 185 4.19 10.58 12.43
C ILE A 185 3.76 10.19 13.84
N LYS A 186 4.48 10.65 14.88
CA LYS A 186 4.23 10.24 16.27
C LYS A 186 3.16 11.06 16.98
N ASP A 187 2.91 12.29 16.54
CA ASP A 187 2.13 13.28 17.30
C ASP A 187 0.82 13.71 16.62
N HIS A 188 0.42 13.04 15.54
CA HIS A 188 -0.77 13.39 14.77
C HIS A 188 -1.61 12.14 14.48
N ASP A 189 -2.94 12.30 14.52
CA ASP A 189 -3.92 11.33 14.03
C ASP A 189 -4.68 11.97 12.86
N PHE A 190 -4.72 11.30 11.70
CA PHE A 190 -5.42 11.82 10.52
C PHE A 190 -6.93 11.79 10.69
N ALA A 191 -7.45 10.78 11.38
CA ALA A 191 -8.84 10.74 11.79
C ALA A 191 -8.98 11.58 13.07
N GLY A 192 -9.36 12.86 12.92
CA GLY A 192 -9.73 13.69 14.06
C GLY A 192 -10.77 12.97 14.94
N ASN A 193 -10.68 13.16 16.26
CA ASN A 193 -11.60 12.59 17.23
C ASN A 193 -13.05 12.86 16.79
N ARG A 194 -13.73 11.83 16.29
CA ARG A 194 -15.17 11.82 15.99
C ARG A 194 -15.89 11.13 17.14
#